data_AF-A0A6A3STW6-F1
#
_entry.id   AF-A0A6A3STW6-F1
#
_cell.length_a   1.000
_cell.length_b   1.000
_cell.length_c   1.000
_cell.angle_alpha   90.00
_cell.angle_beta   90.00
_cell.angle_gamma   90.00
#
_symmetry.space_group_name_H-M   'P 1'
#
loop_
_entity.id
_entity.type
_entity.pdbx_description
1 polymer ?
#
loop_
_entity_poly.entity_id
_entity_poly.type
_entity_poly.pdbx_seq_one_letter_code
_entity_poly.pdbx_strand_id
1 'polypeptide(L)'
;MAGRILTPLKDGYLERILPSQRASARTLHNAITSVRYAAEWGMRSVQKIYSRLNLPLPYNPKFRGLCLENLFRMANYRVRTVGNSQIRTTFAGELEVPTQVC
;
A
#
# COMPACT_ATOMS: atom_id res chain seq x y z
N MET A 1 18.09 -4.60 6.08
CA MET A 1 17.01 -3.67 5.68
C MET A 1 15.62 -4.10 6.16
N ALA A 2 15.47 -5.10 7.04
CA ALA A 2 14.17 -5.42 7.61
C ALA A 2 13.77 -4.40 8.70
N GLY A 3 12.53 -3.92 8.66
CA GLY A 3 11.96 -3.08 9.73
C GLY A 3 12.11 -1.56 9.60
N ARG A 4 12.80 -1.03 8.57
CA ARG A 4 12.78 0.42 8.29
C ARG A 4 11.66 0.77 7.33
N ILE A 5 10.80 1.72 7.74
CA ILE A 5 9.78 2.31 6.87
C ILE A 5 10.49 3.27 5.91
N LEU A 6 10.40 2.99 4.62
CA LEU A 6 10.87 3.90 3.58
C LEU A 6 9.76 4.87 3.19
N THR A 7 10.10 6.15 3.12
CA THR A 7 9.21 7.21 2.65
C THR A 7 9.64 7.67 1.26
N PRO A 8 8.69 8.03 0.37
CA PRO A 8 9.02 8.67 -0.89
C PRO A 8 9.89 9.91 -0.66
N LEU A 9 10.80 10.17 -1.58
CA LEU A 9 11.59 11.39 -1.59
C LEU A 9 10.69 12.64 -1.64
N LYS A 10 11.06 13.69 -0.91
CA LYS A 10 10.37 14.99 -0.94
C LYS A 10 10.67 15.75 -2.24
N ASP A 11 9.76 16.62 -2.66
CA ASP A 11 9.94 17.44 -3.86
C ASP A 11 11.25 18.23 -3.84
N GLY A 12 11.92 18.29 -4.99
CA GLY A 12 13.20 18.97 -5.16
C GLY A 12 14.43 18.23 -4.60
N TYR A 13 14.27 17.13 -3.86
CA TYR A 13 15.42 16.35 -3.39
C TYR A 13 16.08 15.52 -4.50
N LEU A 14 15.34 15.15 -5.56
CA LEU A 14 15.92 14.43 -6.70
C LEU A 14 17.03 15.25 -7.37
N GLU A 15 16.85 16.57 -7.44
CA GLU A 15 17.83 17.49 -8.03
C GLU A 15 19.07 17.69 -7.13
N ARG A 16 18.97 17.38 -5.84
CA ARG A 16 20.09 17.44 -4.90
C ARG A 16 20.94 16.16 -4.90
N ILE A 17 20.45 15.09 -5.53
CA ILE A 17 21.17 13.83 -5.65
C ILE A 17 22.16 13.91 -6.82
N LEU A 18 23.31 13.25 -6.66
CA LEU A 18 24.33 13.12 -7.70
C LEU A 18 23.69 12.65 -9.03
N PRO A 19 23.97 13.30 -10.17
CA PRO A 19 23.29 13.02 -11.44
C PRO A 19 23.26 11.53 -11.82
N SER A 20 24.35 10.80 -11.57
CA SER A 20 24.47 9.37 -11.85
C SER A 20 23.54 8.48 -11.01
N GLN A 21 23.06 8.95 -9.86
CA GLN A 21 22.18 8.21 -8.96
C GLN A 21 20.70 8.60 -9.08
N ARG A 22 20.39 9.67 -9.83
CA ARG A 22 19.02 10.19 -9.95
C ARG A 22 18.04 9.18 -10.55
N ALA A 23 18.49 8.41 -11.54
CA ALA A 23 17.67 7.37 -12.17
C ALA A 23 17.25 6.31 -11.14
N SER A 24 18.21 5.75 -10.40
CA SER A 24 17.95 4.76 -9.35
C SER A 24 17.08 5.32 -8.23
N ALA A 25 17.34 6.55 -7.80
CA ALA A 25 16.54 7.22 -6.78
C ALA A 25 15.09 7.47 -7.22
N ARG A 26 14.87 7.83 -8.49
CA ARG A 26 13.53 8.01 -9.06
C ARG A 26 12.79 6.69 -9.16
N THR A 27 13.44 5.60 -9.59
CA THR A 27 12.85 4.26 -9.60
C THR A 27 12.39 3.83 -8.22
N LEU A 28 13.24 4.02 -7.20
CA LEU A 28 12.89 3.70 -5.81
C LEU A 28 11.74 4.57 -5.30
N HIS A 29 11.75 5.87 -5.57
CA HIS A 29 10.65 6.78 -5.22
C HIS A 29 9.33 6.30 -5.83
N ASN A 30 9.31 6.00 -7.14
CA ASN A 30 8.12 5.54 -7.84
C ASN A 30 7.60 4.22 -7.27
N ALA A 31 8.49 3.27 -6.95
CA ALA A 31 8.12 2.00 -6.35
C ALA A 31 7.48 2.19 -4.95
N ILE A 32 8.08 3.02 -4.09
CA ILE A 32 7.52 3.33 -2.76
C ILE A 32 6.15 3.99 -2.89
N THR A 33 6.02 4.97 -3.79
CA THR A 33 4.78 5.68 -4.05
C THR A 33 3.69 4.75 -4.58
N SER A 34 4.03 3.87 -5.53
CA SER A 34 3.13 2.86 -6.09
C SER A 34 2.57 1.91 -5.02
N VAL A 35 3.44 1.32 -4.20
CA VAL A 35 3.03 0.41 -3.11
C VAL A 35 2.14 1.12 -2.09
N ARG A 36 2.45 2.39 -1.77
CA ARG A 36 1.60 3.20 -0.88
C ARG A 36 0.21 3.43 -1.46
N TYR A 37 0.13 3.86 -2.73
CA TYR A 37 -1.17 4.05 -3.38
C TYR A 37 -1.98 2.77 -3.44
N ALA A 38 -1.35 1.64 -3.75
CA ALA A 38 -2.03 0.34 -3.73
C ALA A 38 -2.60 0.02 -2.34
N ALA A 39 -1.82 0.19 -1.27
CA ALA A 39 -2.29 -0.03 0.10
C ALA A 39 -3.44 0.92 0.49
N GLU A 40 -3.33 2.20 0.14
CA GLU A 40 -4.38 3.19 0.38
C GLU A 40 -5.66 2.84 -0.38
N TRP A 41 -5.57 2.48 -1.66
CA TRP A 41 -6.74 2.10 -2.47
C TRP A 41 -7.42 0.85 -1.93
N GLY A 42 -6.64 -0.18 -1.56
CA GLY A 42 -7.19 -1.41 -1.00
C GLY A 42 -7.89 -1.21 0.34
N MET A 43 -7.40 -0.29 1.17
CA MET A 43 -7.90 -0.08 2.54
C MET A 43 -8.75 1.19 2.70
N ARG A 44 -9.00 1.96 1.63
CA ARG A 44 -9.79 3.19 1.67
C ARG A 44 -11.22 2.96 2.17
N SER A 45 -11.80 1.80 1.88
CA SER A 45 -13.14 1.43 2.36
C SER A 45 -13.18 1.35 3.89
N VAL A 46 -12.16 0.76 4.51
CA VAL A 46 -12.02 0.63 5.96
C VAL A 46 -11.96 2.00 6.64
N GLN A 47 -11.14 2.93 6.11
CA GLN A 47 -11.03 4.27 6.67
C GLN A 47 -12.35 5.06 6.56
N LYS A 48 -13.05 4.95 5.42
CA LYS A 48 -14.32 5.65 5.19
C LYS A 48 -15.46 5.18 6.09
N ILE A 49 -15.45 3.92 6.55
CA ILE A 49 -16.53 3.38 7.38
C ILE A 49 -16.50 4.03 8.76
N TYR A 50 -15.32 4.11 9.41
CA TYR A 50 -15.21 4.75 10.72
C TYR A 50 -15.59 6.23 10.69
N SER A 51 -15.19 6.96 9.63
CA SER A 51 -15.57 8.37 9.50
C SER A 51 -17.07 8.55 9.24
N ARG A 52 -17.70 7.66 8.47
CA ARG A 52 -19.15 7.73 8.19
C ARG A 52 -20.01 7.33 9.38
N LEU A 53 -19.55 6.37 10.18
CA LEU A 53 -20.27 5.90 11.37
C LEU A 53 -20.03 6.78 12.60
N ASN A 54 -19.14 7.79 12.52
CA ASN A 54 -18.71 8.60 13.66
C ASN A 54 -18.24 7.76 14.86
N LEU A 55 -17.69 6.57 14.60
CA LEU A 55 -17.21 5.66 15.64
C LEU A 55 -15.71 5.90 15.88
N PRO A 56 -15.29 6.21 17.12
CA PRO A 56 -13.88 6.27 17.44
C PRO A 56 -13.28 4.87 17.45
N LEU A 57 -11.99 4.77 17.08
CA LEU A 57 -11.23 3.54 17.29
C LEU A 57 -11.06 3.30 18.80
N PRO A 58 -10.98 2.02 19.24
CA PRO A 58 -10.72 1.70 20.64
C PRO A 58 -9.44 2.37 21.14
N TYR A 59 -9.47 2.91 22.36
CA TYR A 59 -8.29 3.55 22.97
C TYR A 59 -7.17 2.54 23.25
N ASN A 60 -7.53 1.37 23.79
CA ASN A 60 -6.56 0.35 24.17
C ASN A 60 -5.84 -0.18 22.92
N PRO A 61 -4.49 -0.11 22.88
CA PRO A 61 -3.72 -0.45 21.69
C PRO A 61 -3.86 -1.92 21.27
N LYS A 62 -4.04 -2.85 22.23
CA LYS A 62 -4.21 -4.27 21.93
C LYS A 62 -5.54 -4.53 21.21
N PHE A 63 -6.63 -3.98 21.77
CA PHE A 63 -7.95 -4.11 21.15
C PHE A 63 -8.05 -3.37 19.81
N ARG A 64 -7.42 -2.20 19.71
CA ARG A 64 -7.33 -1.46 18.46
C ARG A 64 -6.58 -2.24 17.38
N GLY A 65 -5.45 -2.85 17.73
CA GLY A 65 -4.68 -3.71 16.82
C GLY A 65 -5.50 -4.89 16.31
N LEU A 66 -6.14 -5.63 17.22
CA LEU A 66 -6.99 -6.77 16.89
C LEU A 66 -8.16 -6.38 15.98
N CYS A 67 -8.82 -5.25 16.28
CA CYS A 67 -9.95 -4.75 15.50
C CYS A 67 -9.53 -4.40 14.06
N LEU A 68 -8.43 -3.64 13.90
CA LEU A 68 -7.90 -3.27 12.59
C LEU A 68 -7.41 -4.50 11.81
N GLU A 69 -6.73 -5.42 12.48
CA GLU A 69 -6.24 -6.66 11.86
C GLU A 69 -7.38 -7.51 11.32
N ASN A 70 -8.43 -7.74 12.12
CA ASN A 70 -9.61 -8.47 11.68
C ASN A 70 -10.29 -7.78 10.50
N LEU A 71 -10.40 -6.45 10.54
CA LEU A 71 -11.02 -5.68 9.48
C LEU A 71 -10.24 -5.77 8.15
N PHE A 72 -8.91 -5.67 8.20
CA PHE A 72 -8.06 -5.85 7.03
C PHE A 72 -8.09 -7.29 6.49
N ARG A 73 -8.09 -8.30 7.37
CA ARG A 73 -8.24 -9.71 6.97
C ARG A 73 -9.56 -9.97 6.27
N MET A 74 -10.67 -9.44 6.81
CA MET A 74 -12.00 -9.58 6.21
C MET A 74 -12.10 -8.86 4.86
N ALA A 75 -11.55 -7.65 4.74
CA ALA A 75 -11.49 -6.93 3.47
C ALA A 75 -10.72 -7.73 2.40
N ASN A 76 -9.54 -8.25 2.77
CA ASN A 76 -8.72 -9.07 1.88
C ASN A 76 -9.40 -10.39 1.51
N TYR A 77 -10.08 -11.05 2.46
CA TYR A 77 -10.86 -12.26 2.20
C TYR A 77 -11.94 -11.99 1.16
N ARG A 78 -12.75 -10.94 1.34
CA ARG A 78 -13.78 -10.55 0.37
C ARG A 78 -13.19 -10.30 -1.03
N VAL A 79 -12.07 -9.58 -1.12
CA VAL A 79 -11.41 -9.30 -2.40
C VAL A 79 -10.94 -10.59 -3.09
N ARG A 80 -10.39 -11.55 -2.34
CA ARG A 80 -9.96 -12.85 -2.87
C ARG A 80 -11.13 -13.71 -3.32
N THR A 81 -12.22 -13.73 -2.57
CA THR A 81 -13.40 -14.56 -2.87
C THR A 81 -14.24 -13.98 -4.01
N VAL A 82 -14.49 -12.67 -4.01
CA VAL A 82 -15.31 -11.99 -5.04
C VAL A 82 -14.50 -11.70 -6.30
N GLY A 83 -13.17 -11.60 -6.19
CA GLY A 83 -12.28 -11.29 -7.30
C GLY A 83 -12.32 -9.84 -7.77
N ASN A 84 -13.03 -8.93 -7.10
CA ASN A 84 -13.05 -7.52 -7.46
C ASN A 84 -11.95 -6.75 -6.71
N SER A 85 -10.87 -6.44 -7.42
CA SER A 85 -9.70 -5.71 -6.90
C SER A 85 -9.28 -4.62 -7.88
N GLN A 86 -9.50 -3.35 -7.53
CA GLN A 86 -9.04 -2.22 -8.32
C GLN A 86 -7.50 -2.19 -8.43
N ILE A 87 -6.80 -2.61 -7.37
CA ILE A 87 -5.33 -2.78 -7.39
C ILE A 87 -4.95 -3.76 -8.49
N ARG A 88 -5.60 -4.92 -8.54
CA ARG A 88 -5.30 -5.93 -9.57
C ARG A 88 -5.56 -5.37 -10.97
N THR A 89 -6.64 -4.63 -11.17
CA THR A 89 -6.94 -4.02 -12.48
C THR A 89 -5.91 -2.95 -12.88
N THR A 90 -5.44 -2.12 -11.96
CA THR A 90 -4.45 -1.07 -12.27
C THR A 90 -3.04 -1.61 -12.46
N PHE A 91 -2.66 -2.66 -11.72
CA PHE A 91 -1.29 -3.19 -11.73
C PHE A 91 -1.13 -4.53 -12.49
N ALA A 92 -2.20 -5.06 -13.11
CA ALA A 92 -2.17 -6.37 -13.80
C ALA A 92 -1.02 -6.50 -14.81
N GLY A 93 -0.74 -5.46 -15.61
CA GLY A 93 0.33 -5.48 -16.59
C GLY A 93 1.76 -5.44 -16.02
N GLU A 94 1.94 -5.07 -14.74
CA GLU A 94 3.25 -5.03 -14.07
C GLU A 94 3.52 -6.28 -13.19
N LEU A 95 2.47 -7.04 -12.86
CA LEU A 95 2.53 -8.21 -11.97
C LEU A 95 2.60 -9.55 -12.69
N GLU A 96 2.50 -9.57 -14.03
CA GLU A 96 2.79 -10.77 -14.83
C GLU A 96 4.31 -11.06 -14.76
N VAL A 97 4.71 -11.79 -13.73
CA VAL A 97 6.01 -12.47 -13.73
C VAL A 97 5.95 -13.48 -14.87
N PRO A 98 6.88 -13.46 -15.85
CA PRO A 98 6.91 -14.49 -16.88
C PRO A 98 6.96 -15.83 -16.16
N THR A 99 5.93 -16.64 -16.36
CA THR A 99 5.91 -18.01 -15.90
C THR A 99 6.96 -18.73 -16.73
N GLN A 100 8.23 -18.65 -16.33
CA GLN A 100 9.24 -19.57 -16.82
C GLN A 100 8.87 -20.93 -16.23
N VAL A 101 8.15 -21.67 -17.05
CA VAL A 101 8.00 -23.12 -16.96
C VAL A 101 9.40 -23.71 -16.90
N CYS A 102 9.75 -24.28 -15.74
CA CYS A 102 10.75 -25.33 -15.62
C CYS A 102 10.00 -26.64 -15.38
#